data_AF-A0A2G9PHA0-F1
#
_entry.id   AF-A0A2G9PHA0-F1
#
_cell.length_a   1.000
_cell.length_b   1.000
_cell.length_c   1.000
_cell.angle_alpha   90.00
_cell.angle_beta   90.00
_cell.angle_gamma   90.00
#
_symmetry.space_group_name_H-M   'P 1'
#
loop_
_entity.id
_entity.type
_entity.pdbx_description
1 polymer ?
#
loop_
_entity_poly.entity_id
_entity_poly.type
_entity_poly.pdbx_seq_one_letter_code
_entity_poly.pdbx_strand_id
1 'polypeptide(L)'
;MEDASTYLSLPSTRHQMDTKGSTFSRSNSSSGGLSVSSRDSFSISTLVCSTKLTQNVGLLGLLKWRMKPELLQENLEKLKIVDGEEVVKFLQDTLDALFNIMMEHSHSSKYDILVFDALIYIIGLIADRKFQHFNTVLEAYIQQHFSATLAYK
;
A
#
# COMPACT_ATOMS: atom_id res chain seq x y z
N MET A 1 34.69 -11.58 1.10
CA MET A 1 33.25 -11.30 0.91
C MET A 1 32.85 -12.13 -0.29
N GLU A 2 32.01 -13.15 -0.11
CA GLU A 2 31.60 -14.00 -1.25
C GLU A 2 30.84 -13.16 -2.28
N ASP A 3 31.09 -13.44 -3.55
CA ASP A 3 30.51 -12.69 -4.67
C ASP A 3 28.98 -12.92 -4.72
N ALA A 4 28.19 -11.85 -4.65
CA ALA A 4 26.72 -11.91 -4.65
C ALA A 4 26.16 -12.62 -5.89
N SER A 5 26.90 -12.60 -7.01
CA SER A 5 26.56 -13.34 -8.22
C SER A 5 26.50 -14.85 -7.99
N THR A 6 27.32 -15.37 -7.07
CA THR A 6 27.32 -16.79 -6.69
C THR A 6 26.01 -17.17 -6.00
N TYR A 7 25.53 -16.34 -5.07
CA TYR A 7 24.28 -16.58 -4.34
C TYR A 7 23.03 -16.53 -5.23
N LEU A 8 22.97 -15.57 -6.16
CA LEU A 8 21.82 -15.41 -7.07
C LEU A 8 21.65 -16.56 -8.07
N SER A 9 22.72 -17.34 -8.31
CA SER A 9 22.67 -18.53 -9.18
C SER A 9 22.05 -19.76 -8.50
N LEU A 10 21.87 -19.71 -7.18
CA LEU A 10 21.34 -20.82 -6.39
C LEU A 10 19.81 -20.78 -6.29
N PRO A 11 19.16 -21.94 -6.07
CA PRO A 11 17.72 -22.00 -5.80
C PRO A 11 17.36 -21.19 -4.56
N SER A 12 16.32 -20.34 -4.66
CA SER A 12 15.93 -19.44 -3.58
C SER A 12 15.01 -20.07 -2.53
N THR A 13 14.39 -21.21 -2.85
CA THR A 13 13.55 -21.97 -1.91
C THR A 13 13.76 -23.48 -2.08
N ARG A 14 13.48 -24.23 -1.01
CA ARG A 14 13.55 -25.70 -1.01
C ARG A 14 12.65 -26.33 -2.09
N HIS A 15 11.46 -25.78 -2.30
CA HIS A 15 10.52 -26.24 -3.34
C HIS A 15 11.10 -26.12 -4.77
N GLN A 16 11.93 -25.10 -5.02
CA GLN A 16 12.54 -24.88 -6.34
C GLN A 16 13.65 -25.91 -6.65
N MET A 17 14.21 -26.53 -5.61
CA MET A 17 15.18 -27.64 -5.72
C MET A 17 14.50 -28.94 -6.13
N ASP A 18 13.33 -29.24 -5.54
CA ASP A 18 12.61 -30.50 -5.77
C ASP A 18 12.03 -30.61 -7.20
N THR A 19 11.81 -29.47 -7.87
CA THR A 19 11.25 -29.44 -9.23
C THR A 19 12.24 -29.83 -10.34
N LYS A 20 13.55 -29.93 -10.03
CA LYS A 20 14.62 -30.18 -11.01
C LYS A 20 15.18 -31.62 -11.02
N GLY A 21 14.56 -32.59 -10.33
CA GLY A 21 15.14 -33.93 -10.18
C GLY A 21 14.15 -35.08 -10.23
N SER A 22 13.69 -35.47 -11.42
CA SER A 22 13.07 -36.78 -11.69
C SER A 22 14.02 -37.76 -12.39
N THR A 23 15.34 -37.63 -12.17
CA THR A 23 16.30 -38.66 -12.56
C THR A 23 17.05 -39.15 -11.34
N PHE A 24 16.87 -40.43 -11.04
CA PHE A 24 17.48 -41.20 -9.96
C PHE A 24 18.99 -40.96 -9.89
N SER A 25 19.42 -40.07 -9.00
CA SER A 25 20.81 -39.89 -8.60
C SER A 25 20.84 -39.46 -7.14
N ARG A 26 21.32 -40.35 -6.27
CA ARG A 26 21.50 -40.13 -4.81
C ARG A 26 22.69 -39.21 -4.50
N SER A 27 23.00 -38.25 -5.36
CA SER A 27 24.04 -37.27 -5.04
C SER A 27 23.44 -36.11 -4.28
N ASN A 28 24.03 -35.80 -3.11
CA ASN A 28 23.83 -34.54 -2.40
C ASN A 28 23.64 -33.42 -3.41
N SER A 29 22.45 -32.80 -3.41
CA SER A 29 22.09 -31.67 -4.23
C SER A 29 23.02 -30.51 -3.86
N SER A 30 24.17 -30.48 -4.53
CA SER A 30 25.23 -29.50 -4.35
C SER A 30 25.19 -28.56 -5.54
N SER A 31 24.64 -27.38 -5.32
CA SER A 31 24.71 -26.27 -6.26
C SER A 31 25.68 -25.24 -5.67
N GLY A 32 26.73 -24.87 -6.41
CA GLY A 32 27.72 -23.88 -5.94
C GLY A 32 28.55 -24.29 -4.72
N GLY A 33 28.73 -25.59 -4.47
CA GLY A 33 29.52 -26.09 -3.32
C GLY A 33 28.77 -26.14 -1.98
N LEU A 34 27.50 -25.70 -1.95
CA LEU A 34 26.64 -25.79 -0.77
C LEU A 34 25.71 -27.00 -0.90
N SER A 35 25.67 -27.87 0.12
CA SER A 35 24.76 -29.03 0.18
C SER A 35 23.63 -28.78 1.17
N VAL A 36 22.38 -28.92 0.72
CA VAL A 36 21.20 -28.80 1.58
C VAL A 36 20.99 -30.09 2.38
N SER A 37 20.87 -29.97 3.70
CA SER A 37 20.47 -31.07 4.59
C SER A 37 18.97 -31.34 4.45
N SER A 38 18.60 -32.60 4.20
CA SER A 38 17.18 -32.99 4.12
C SER A 38 16.51 -33.04 5.50
N ARG A 39 17.29 -33.04 6.58
CA ARG A 39 16.82 -33.14 7.97
C ARG A 39 16.50 -31.79 8.61
N ASP A 40 17.01 -30.70 8.03
CA ASP A 40 16.84 -29.36 8.56
C ASP A 40 15.83 -28.57 7.71
N SER A 41 15.11 -27.65 8.34
CA SER A 41 14.18 -26.75 7.67
C SER A 41 14.21 -25.37 8.33
N PHE A 42 14.20 -24.34 7.49
CA PHE A 42 14.12 -22.94 7.90
C PHE A 42 13.00 -22.28 7.12
N SER A 43 12.04 -21.69 7.83
CA SER A 43 10.87 -21.06 7.22
C SER A 43 10.91 -19.56 7.43
N ILE A 44 10.75 -18.80 6.35
CA ILE A 44 10.67 -17.34 6.39
C ILE A 44 9.25 -16.95 6.00
N SER A 45 8.55 -16.27 6.90
CA SER A 45 7.27 -15.62 6.59
C SER A 45 7.55 -14.16 6.26
N THR A 46 7.09 -13.69 5.10
CA THR A 46 7.28 -12.30 4.67
C THR A 46 5.94 -11.69 4.30
N LEU A 47 5.67 -10.48 4.78
CA LEU A 47 4.55 -9.66 4.33
C LEU A 47 5.12 -8.50 3.52
N VAL A 48 4.85 -8.47 2.22
CA VAL A 48 5.34 -7.41 1.33
C VAL A 48 4.25 -6.34 1.21
N CYS A 49 4.57 -5.10 1.58
CA CYS A 49 3.67 -3.96 1.40
C CYS A 49 4.36 -2.85 0.58
N SER A 50 3.66 -2.30 -0.40
CA SER A 50 4.14 -1.14 -1.16
C SER A 50 3.72 0.14 -0.45
N THR A 51 4.66 0.90 0.11
CA THR A 51 4.39 2.17 0.83
C THR A 51 4.25 3.38 -0.11
N LYS A 52 4.39 3.18 -1.42
CA LYS A 52 4.36 4.27 -2.42
C LYS A 52 3.26 4.12 -3.46
N LEU A 53 2.83 2.89 -3.74
CA LEU A 53 1.80 2.60 -4.73
C LEU A 53 0.77 1.65 -4.14
N THR A 54 -0.47 2.10 -4.02
CA THR A 54 -1.59 1.23 -3.63
C THR A 54 -1.94 0.26 -4.75
N GLN A 55 -2.31 -0.96 -4.36
CA GLN A 55 -2.90 -1.95 -5.27
C GLN A 55 -4.43 -2.01 -5.13
N ASN A 56 -5.00 -1.31 -4.15
CA ASN A 56 -6.43 -1.24 -3.98
C ASN A 56 -7.04 -0.38 -5.10
N VAL A 57 -7.90 -0.99 -5.92
CA VAL A 57 -8.49 -0.34 -7.10
C VAL A 57 -9.35 0.87 -6.72
N GLY A 58 -10.08 0.81 -5.60
CA GLY A 58 -10.91 1.91 -5.12
C GLY A 58 -10.08 3.11 -4.70
N LEU A 59 -9.06 2.88 -3.86
CA LEU A 59 -8.14 3.93 -3.44
C LEU A 59 -7.35 4.50 -4.62
N LEU A 60 -6.84 3.65 -5.51
CA LEU A 60 -6.13 4.09 -6.71
C LEU A 60 -7.02 4.96 -7.62
N GLY A 61 -8.30 4.60 -7.75
CA GLY A 61 -9.29 5.37 -8.49
C GLY A 61 -9.45 6.78 -7.94
N LEU A 62 -9.50 6.92 -6.60
CA LEU A 62 -9.52 8.23 -5.93
C LEU A 62 -8.20 8.99 -6.13
N LEU A 63 -7.04 8.36 -5.89
CA LEU A 63 -5.74 9.04 -6.02
C LEU A 63 -5.45 9.51 -7.45
N LYS A 64 -6.00 8.80 -8.45
CA LYS A 64 -5.87 9.14 -9.88
C LYS A 64 -7.18 9.64 -10.49
N TRP A 65 -8.05 10.28 -9.70
CA TRP A 65 -9.40 10.67 -10.13
C TRP A 65 -9.44 11.51 -11.42
N ARG A 66 -8.41 12.33 -11.69
CA ARG A 66 -8.31 13.14 -12.92
C ARG A 66 -8.18 12.31 -14.20
N MET A 67 -7.76 11.05 -14.11
CA MET A 67 -7.68 10.15 -15.28
C MET A 67 -9.05 9.73 -15.79
N LYS A 68 -10.06 9.69 -14.92
CA LYS A 68 -11.44 9.28 -15.20
C LYS A 68 -12.42 10.08 -14.34
N PRO A 69 -12.57 11.40 -14.60
CA PRO A 69 -13.41 12.28 -13.78
C PRO A 69 -14.88 11.87 -13.76
N GLU A 70 -15.35 11.14 -14.77
CA GLU A 70 -16.69 10.57 -14.84
C GLU A 70 -16.97 9.53 -13.75
N LEU A 71 -15.93 8.89 -13.20
CA LEU A 71 -16.02 7.92 -12.11
C LEU A 71 -15.77 8.53 -10.72
N LEU A 72 -15.56 9.84 -10.62
CA LEU A 72 -15.17 10.50 -9.36
C LEU A 72 -16.20 10.26 -8.24
N GLN A 73 -17.50 10.37 -8.55
CA GLN A 73 -18.55 10.11 -7.58
C GLN A 73 -18.48 8.68 -7.02
N GLU A 74 -18.38 7.70 -7.91
CA GLU A 74 -18.27 6.29 -7.55
C GLU A 74 -16.99 6.02 -6.74
N ASN A 75 -15.87 6.66 -7.09
CA ASN A 75 -14.61 6.52 -6.36
C ASN A 75 -14.69 7.10 -4.93
N LEU A 76 -15.38 8.24 -4.74
CA LEU A 76 -15.61 8.82 -3.42
C LEU A 76 -16.50 7.92 -2.55
N GLU A 77 -17.57 7.36 -3.13
CA GLU A 77 -18.44 6.40 -2.43
C GLU A 77 -17.68 5.12 -2.05
N LYS A 78 -16.82 4.64 -2.95
CA LYS A 78 -16.00 3.44 -2.73
C LYS A 78 -14.92 3.62 -1.66
N LEU A 79 -14.50 4.84 -1.32
CA LEU A 79 -13.46 5.03 -0.32
C LEU A 79 -13.83 4.39 1.04
N LYS A 80 -15.11 4.45 1.42
CA LYS A 80 -15.61 3.92 2.70
C LYS A 80 -15.60 2.38 2.79
N ILE A 81 -15.51 1.68 1.64
CA ILE A 81 -15.43 0.21 1.59
C ILE A 81 -13.99 -0.28 1.42
N VAL A 82 -13.03 0.63 1.22
CA VAL A 82 -11.61 0.27 1.20
C VAL A 82 -11.19 -0.14 2.62
N ASP A 83 -10.27 -1.10 2.70
CA ASP A 83 -9.67 -1.46 3.99
C ASP A 83 -8.99 -0.23 4.61
N GLY A 84 -9.38 0.09 5.85
CA GLY A 84 -8.84 1.21 6.60
C GLY A 84 -7.32 1.17 6.71
N GLU A 85 -6.71 -0.02 6.78
CA GLU A 85 -5.24 -0.18 6.78
C GLU A 85 -4.59 0.41 5.52
N GLU A 86 -5.20 0.21 4.36
CA GLU A 86 -4.68 0.76 3.11
C GLU A 86 -4.93 2.26 3.03
N VAL A 87 -6.07 2.76 3.53
CA VAL A 87 -6.36 4.21 3.56
C VAL A 87 -5.35 4.96 4.43
N VAL A 88 -5.10 4.50 5.67
CA VAL A 88 -4.18 5.20 6.60
C VAL A 88 -2.72 5.16 6.12
N LYS A 89 -2.34 4.11 5.39
CA LYS A 89 -1.01 3.99 4.79
C LYS A 89 -0.73 5.05 3.71
N PHE A 90 -1.77 5.50 3.02
CA PHE A 90 -1.73 6.59 2.03
C PHE A 90 -2.47 7.83 2.54
N LEU A 91 -2.46 8.07 3.86
CA LEU A 91 -3.29 9.11 4.48
C LEU A 91 -3.07 10.50 3.85
N GLN A 92 -1.80 10.91 3.71
CA GLN A 92 -1.44 12.18 3.10
C GLN A 92 -1.98 12.29 1.67
N ASP A 93 -1.68 11.32 0.81
CA ASP A 93 -2.13 11.34 -0.59
C ASP A 93 -3.67 11.32 -0.70
N THR A 94 -4.33 10.63 0.23
CA THR A 94 -5.80 10.53 0.29
C THR A 94 -6.40 11.88 0.68
N LEU A 95 -5.87 12.54 1.72
CA LEU A 95 -6.30 13.88 2.13
C LEU A 95 -6.04 14.91 1.03
N ASP A 96 -4.86 14.88 0.41
CA ASP A 96 -4.53 15.75 -0.72
C ASP A 96 -5.51 15.56 -1.88
N ALA A 97 -5.86 14.33 -2.22
CA ALA A 97 -6.84 14.05 -3.26
C ALA A 97 -8.22 14.66 -2.90
N LEU A 98 -8.70 14.44 -1.68
CA LEU A 98 -10.00 14.94 -1.21
C LEU A 98 -10.06 16.48 -1.19
N PHE A 99 -9.05 17.14 -0.64
CA PHE A 99 -9.00 18.60 -0.61
C PHE A 99 -8.84 19.19 -2.02
N ASN A 100 -8.05 18.57 -2.90
CA ASN A 100 -7.97 19.01 -4.29
C ASN A 100 -9.31 18.88 -5.02
N ILE A 101 -10.05 17.79 -4.81
CA ILE A 101 -11.40 17.61 -5.37
C ILE A 101 -12.32 18.74 -4.88
N MET A 102 -12.31 19.02 -3.58
CA MET A 102 -13.10 20.10 -2.99
C MET A 102 -12.74 21.48 -3.57
N MET A 103 -11.45 21.76 -3.78
CA MET A 103 -10.97 23.02 -4.36
C MET A 103 -11.35 23.16 -5.84
N GLU A 104 -11.08 22.15 -6.66
CA GLU A 104 -11.33 22.17 -8.11
C GLU A 104 -12.83 22.17 -8.44
N HIS A 105 -13.66 21.61 -7.57
CA HIS A 105 -15.11 21.61 -7.72
C HIS A 105 -15.83 22.65 -6.86
N SER A 106 -15.12 23.64 -6.30
CA SER A 106 -15.70 24.67 -5.40
C SER A 106 -16.87 25.50 -5.97
N HIS A 107 -17.03 25.53 -7.29
CA HIS A 107 -18.18 26.17 -7.94
C HIS A 107 -19.45 25.30 -8.00
N SER A 108 -19.35 24.04 -7.59
CA SER A 108 -20.44 23.06 -7.64
C SER A 108 -20.48 22.24 -6.35
N SER A 109 -21.63 22.22 -5.68
CA SER A 109 -21.83 21.43 -4.46
C SER A 109 -22.00 19.92 -4.71
N LYS A 110 -21.75 19.44 -5.94
CA LYS A 110 -22.00 18.05 -6.34
C LYS A 110 -21.23 17.04 -5.48
N TYR A 111 -19.99 17.36 -5.10
CA TYR A 111 -19.09 16.44 -4.39
C TYR A 111 -18.89 16.80 -2.93
N ASP A 112 -19.38 17.95 -2.46
CA ASP A 112 -19.11 18.48 -1.11
C ASP A 112 -19.48 17.48 -0.01
N ILE A 113 -20.70 16.93 -0.08
CA ILE A 113 -21.18 15.96 0.92
C ILE A 113 -20.33 14.68 0.87
N LEU A 114 -19.98 14.19 -0.32
CA LEU A 114 -19.21 12.98 -0.49
C LEU A 114 -17.77 13.13 0.05
N VAL A 115 -17.15 14.29 -0.20
CA VAL A 115 -15.82 14.62 0.33
C VAL A 115 -15.87 14.80 1.84
N PHE A 116 -16.87 15.49 2.36
CA PHE A 116 -17.05 15.65 3.81
C PHE A 116 -17.21 14.31 4.52
N ASP A 117 -18.09 13.46 4.00
CA ASP A 117 -18.30 12.11 4.47
C ASP A 117 -17.03 11.26 4.46
N ALA A 118 -16.21 11.39 3.41
CA ALA A 118 -14.91 10.72 3.29
C ALA A 118 -13.92 11.23 4.36
N LEU A 119 -13.88 12.54 4.63
CA LEU A 119 -13.05 13.13 5.67
C LEU A 119 -13.48 12.64 7.07
N ILE A 120 -14.78 12.60 7.36
CA ILE A 120 -15.30 12.05 8.62
C ILE A 120 -14.91 10.58 8.78
N TYR A 121 -15.02 9.79 7.71
CA TYR A 121 -14.57 8.40 7.71
C TYR A 121 -13.07 8.27 8.03
N ILE A 122 -12.20 9.08 7.40
CA ILE A 122 -10.76 9.07 7.65
C ILE A 122 -10.44 9.47 9.10
N ILE A 123 -11.08 10.52 9.63
CA ILE A 123 -10.91 10.92 11.02
C ILE A 123 -11.37 9.81 11.97
N GLY A 124 -12.49 9.15 11.65
CA GLY A 124 -12.98 7.98 12.38
C GLY A 124 -11.99 6.82 12.40
N LEU A 125 -11.31 6.55 11.28
CA LEU A 125 -10.24 5.56 11.22
C LEU A 125 -9.09 5.95 12.15
N ILE A 126 -8.61 7.19 12.10
CA ILE A 126 -7.45 7.65 12.89
C ILE A 126 -7.75 7.70 14.40
N ALA A 127 -9.01 7.92 14.77
CA ALA A 127 -9.47 7.88 16.15
C ALA A 127 -9.50 6.45 16.74
N ASP A 128 -9.54 5.41 15.90
CA ASP A 128 -9.47 4.02 16.34
C ASP A 128 -8.11 3.71 16.96
N ARG A 129 -8.11 2.98 18.10
CA ARG A 129 -6.89 2.51 18.78
C ARG A 129 -5.97 1.73 17.84
N LYS A 130 -6.52 0.99 16.87
CA LYS A 130 -5.74 0.25 15.87
C LYS A 130 -4.83 1.16 15.04
N PHE A 131 -5.26 2.39 14.79
CA PHE A 131 -4.58 3.33 13.88
C PHE A 131 -3.98 4.53 14.59
N GLN A 132 -3.89 4.51 15.93
CA GLN A 132 -3.44 5.67 16.72
C GLN A 132 -2.06 6.20 16.32
N HIS A 133 -1.14 5.34 15.89
CA HIS A 133 0.19 5.76 15.43
C HIS A 133 0.15 6.66 14.18
N PHE A 134 -0.93 6.59 13.38
CA PHE A 134 -1.13 7.47 12.24
C PHE A 134 -1.59 8.88 12.64
N ASN A 135 -1.93 9.14 13.91
CA ASN A 135 -2.16 10.52 14.38
C ASN A 135 -0.92 11.39 14.17
N THR A 136 0.29 10.86 14.37
CA THR A 136 1.52 11.62 14.11
C THR A 136 1.64 12.01 12.64
N VAL A 137 1.16 11.17 11.72
CA VAL A 137 1.14 11.46 10.28
C VAL A 137 0.11 12.53 9.97
N LEU A 138 -1.09 12.45 10.56
CA LEU A 138 -2.13 13.48 10.41
C LEU A 138 -1.65 14.84 10.95
N GLU A 139 -1.04 14.87 12.12
CA GLU A 139 -0.51 16.09 12.73
C GLU A 139 0.61 16.71 11.88
N ALA A 140 1.54 15.90 11.39
CA ALA A 140 2.57 16.36 10.46
C ALA A 140 1.96 16.93 9.17
N TYR A 141 0.93 16.27 8.63
CA TYR A 141 0.19 16.75 7.47
C TYR A 141 -0.46 18.11 7.73
N ILE A 142 -1.16 18.26 8.86
CA ILE A 142 -1.80 19.54 9.26
C ILE A 142 -0.77 20.66 9.39
N GLN A 143 0.39 20.37 9.99
CA GLN A 143 1.42 21.38 10.23
C GLN A 143 2.20 21.78 8.97
N GLN A 144 2.46 20.84 8.06
CA GLN A 144 3.43 21.03 6.97
C GLN A 144 2.79 21.10 5.58
N HIS A 145 1.64 20.45 5.37
CA HIS A 145 1.06 20.25 4.05
C HIS A 145 -0.33 20.86 3.92
N PHE A 146 -1.08 21.00 5.01
CA PHE A 146 -2.39 21.61 4.99
C PHE A 146 -2.29 23.12 4.75
N SER A 147 -2.34 23.49 3.47
CA SER A 147 -2.40 24.88 2.99
C SER A 147 -3.75 25.12 2.32
N ALA A 148 -4.83 25.04 3.09
CA ALA A 148 -6.15 25.41 2.58
C ALA A 148 -6.20 26.94 2.37
N THR A 149 -5.94 27.38 1.13
CA THR A 149 -5.93 28.80 0.73
C THR A 149 -7.31 29.50 0.82
N LEU A 150 -8.35 28.78 1.24
CA LEU A 150 -9.71 29.33 1.45
C LEU A 150 -10.01 29.77 2.89
N ALA A 151 -9.12 29.53 3.87
CA ALA A 151 -9.37 29.94 5.26
C ALA A 151 -9.13 31.44 5.54
N TYR A 152 -8.57 32.18 4.58
CA TYR A 152 -8.43 33.64 4.63
C TYR A 152 -9.45 34.31 3.70
N LYS A 153 -10.72 34.31 4.11
CA LYS A 153 -11.69 35.28 3.60
C LYS A 153 -12.67 35.67 4.68
#